data_AF-A0A950H7D9-F1
#
_entry.id   AF-A0A950H7D9-F1
#
_cell.length_a   1.000
_cell.length_b   1.000
_cell.length_c   1.000
_cell.angle_alpha   90.00
_cell.angle_beta   90.00
_cell.angle_gamma   90.00
#
_symmetry.space_group_name_H-M   'P 1'
#
loop_
_entity.id
_entity.type
_entity.pdbx_description
1 polymer ?
#
loop_
_entity_poly.entity_id
_entity_poly.type
_entity_poly.pdbx_seq_one_letter_code
_entity_poly.pdbx_strand_id
1 'polypeptide(L)' 'MLEGLFQPMHLLVIFFIALLVFGPKKLPELGKGIGEGIRALKDGMKQQPEEAKQQQSSTDVKG' A
#
# COMPACT_ATOMS: atom_id res chain seq x y z
N MET A 1 7.99 29.47 2.20
CA MET A 1 6.55 29.76 2.47
C MET A 1 5.69 28.50 2.54
N LEU A 2 6.19 27.33 2.10
CA LEU A 2 5.49 26.04 2.18
C LEU A 2 5.95 25.17 3.36
N GLU A 3 7.10 25.47 3.97
CA GLU A 3 7.61 24.75 5.15
C GLU A 3 6.66 24.74 6.35
N GLY A 4 5.80 25.76 6.50
CA GLY A 4 4.83 25.82 7.59
C GLY A 4 3.69 24.79 7.47
N LEU A 5 3.35 24.38 6.24
CA LEU A 5 2.24 23.46 5.97
C LEU A 5 2.56 22.03 6.40
N PHE A 6 3.83 21.63 6.27
CA PHE A 6 4.32 20.30 6.67
C PHE A 6 4.63 20.19 8.16
N GLN A 7 4.34 21.23 8.96
CA GLN A 7 4.47 21.10 10.40
C GLN A 7 3.49 20.05 10.93
N PRO A 8 3.97 19.07 11.73
CA PRO A 8 3.14 17.98 12.24
C PRO A 8 1.86 18.46 12.94
N MET A 9 1.92 19.63 13.58
CA MET A 9 0.77 20.26 14.24
C MET A 9 -0.36 20.62 13.26
N HIS A 10 -0.04 21.21 12.11
CA HIS A 10 -1.05 21.56 11.10
C HIS A 10 -1.69 20.29 10.51
N LEU A 11 -0.87 19.28 10.23
CA LEU A 11 -1.35 18.00 9.70
C LEU A 11 -2.31 17.31 10.68
N LEU A 12 -2.01 17.37 12.00
CA LEU A 12 -2.86 16.82 13.05
C LEU A 12 -4.21 17.56 13.15
N VAL A 13 -4.22 18.90 13.02
CA VAL A 13 -5.46 19.69 13.01
C VAL A 13 -6.33 19.34 11.80
N ILE A 14 -5.74 19.27 10.60
CA ILE A 14 -6.46 18.89 9.37
C ILE A 14 -7.00 17.47 9.51
N PHE A 15 -6.19 16.55 10.03
CA PHE A 15 -6.60 15.18 10.29
C PHE A 15 -7.79 15.12 11.27
N PHE A 16 -7.76 15.93 12.33
CA PHE A 16 -8.85 15.99 13.30
C PHE A 16 -10.16 16.48 12.65
N ILE A 17 -10.10 17.53 11.83
CA ILE A 17 -11.26 18.02 11.06
C ILE A 17 -11.76 16.94 10.09
N ALA A 18 -10.86 16.28 9.36
CA ALA A 18 -11.22 15.19 8.47
C ALA A 18 -11.89 14.03 9.22
N LEU A 19 -11.42 13.68 10.42
CA LEU A 19 -12.04 12.68 11.28
C LEU A 19 -13.41 13.11 11.79
N LEU A 20 -13.67 14.40 12.00
CA LEU A 20 -15.00 14.88 12.36
C LEU A 20 -15.99 14.80 11.19
N VAL A 21 -15.53 15.08 9.96
CA VAL A 21 -16.37 15.03 8.75
C VAL A 21 -16.63 13.59 8.30
N PHE A 22 -15.57 12.79 8.17
CA PHE A 22 -15.67 11.40 7.69
C PHE A 22 -15.96 10.39 8.82
N GLY A 23 -15.65 10.74 10.06
CA GLY A 23 -15.74 9.83 11.20
C GLY A 23 -14.49 8.95 11.35
N PRO A 24 -14.02 8.68 12.58
CA PRO A 24 -12.84 7.83 12.81
C PRO A 24 -13.04 6.38 12.39
N LYS A 25 -14.29 5.94 12.25
CA LYS A 25 -14.64 4.59 11.77
C LYS A 25 -14.45 4.41 10.26
N LYS A 26 -14.52 5.49 9.47
CA LYS A 26 -14.36 5.44 8.01
C LYS A 26 -12.90 5.37 7.57
N LEU A 27 -11.98 5.90 8.38
CA LEU A 27 -10.55 5.83 8.12
C LEU A 27 -10.01 4.38 7.96
N PRO A 28 -10.28 3.43 8.88
CA PRO A 28 -9.83 2.05 8.72
C PRO A 28 -10.58 1.30 7.61
N GLU A 29 -11.82 1.66 7.32
CA GLU A 29 -12.62 1.07 6.23
C GLU A 29 -12.01 1.43 4.87
N LEU A 30 -11.67 2.71 4.66
CA LEU A 30 -10.96 3.20 3.46
C LEU A 30 -9.53 2.64 3.38
N GLY A 31 -8.81 2.59 4.52
CA GLY A 31 -7.46 2.04 4.59
C GLY A 31 -7.39 0.56 4.22
N LYS A 32 -8.38 -0.25 4.62
CA LYS A 32 -8.47 -1.66 4.22
C LYS A 32 -8.66 -1.81 2.71
N GLY A 33 -9.59 -1.07 2.11
CA GLY A 33 -9.83 -1.11 0.66
C GLY A 33 -8.61 -0.66 -0.16
N ILE A 34 -7.96 0.44 0.24
CA ILE A 34 -6.72 0.92 -0.38
C ILE A 34 -5.59 -0.10 -0.18
N GLY A 35 -5.45 -0.67 1.02
CA GLY A 35 -4.42 -1.64 1.34
C GLY A 35 -4.55 -2.93 0.53
N GLU A 36 -5.78 -3.42 0.35
CA GLU A 36 -6.08 -4.55 -0.52
C GLU A 36 -5.77 -4.23 -1.99
N GLY A 37 -6.14 -3.04 -2.48
CA GLY A 37 -5.81 -2.58 -3.83
C GLY A 37 -4.30 -2.44 -4.09
N ILE A 38 -3.55 -1.85 -3.16
CA ILE A 38 -2.09 -1.75 -3.24
C ILE A 38 -1.45 -3.15 -3.18
N ARG A 39 -1.99 -4.05 -2.36
CA ARG A 39 -1.51 -5.43 -2.28
C ARG A 39 -1.74 -6.18 -3.59
N ALA A 40 -2.93 -6.09 -4.17
CA ALA A 40 -3.24 -6.68 -5.47
C ALA A 40 -2.37 -6.09 -6.59
N LEU A 41 -2.14 -4.77 -6.58
CA LEU A 41 -1.24 -4.10 -7.52
C LEU A 41 0.20 -4.58 -7.35
N LYS A 42 0.70 -4.68 -6.12
CA LYS A 42 2.05 -5.18 -5.81
C LYS A 42 2.21 -6.64 -6.25
N ASP A 43 1.21 -7.48 -5.99
CA ASP A 43 1.26 -8.90 -6.31
C ASP A 43 1.20 -9.11 -7.83
N GLY A 44 0.38 -8.33 -8.56
CA GLY A 44 0.37 -8.31 -10.03
C GLY A 44 1.66 -7.78 -10.65
N MET A 45 2.28 -6.75 -10.06
CA MET A 45 3.60 -6.27 -10.49
C MET A 45 4.74 -7.25 -10.17
N LYS A 46 4.60 -8.10 -9.15
CA LYS A 46 5.59 -9.13 -8.76
C LYS A 46 5.49 -10.40 -9.62
N GLN A 47 4.33 -10.67 -10.22
CA GLN A 47 4.17 -11.79 -11.16
C GLN A 47 4.99 -11.59 -12.44
N GLN A 48 5.29 -10.35 -12.85
CA GLN A 48 6.13 -10.07 -14.01
C GLN A 48 7.64 -10.41 -13.83
N PRO A 49 8.28 -10.21 -12.66
CA PRO A 49 9.66 -10.66 -12.44
C PRO A 49 9.83 -12.10 -11.92
N GLU A 50 8.82 -12.72 -11.29
CA GLU A 50 8.97 -14.05 -10.66
C GLU A 50 8.53 -15.24 -11.53
N GLU A 51 7.78 -15.04 -12.62
CA GLU A 51 7.57 -16.10 -13.61
C GLU A 51 8.86 -16.44 -14.40
N ALA A 52 9.90 -15.60 -14.31
CA ALA A 52 11.22 -15.90 -14.85
C ALA A 52 12.12 -16.74 -13.91
N LYS A 53 11.68 -17.10 -12.69
CA LYS A 53 12.60 -17.69 -11.68
C LYS A 53 12.19 -19.00 -11.01
N GLN A 54 11.09 -19.66 -11.41
CA GLN A 54 10.67 -20.93 -10.79
C GLN A 54 10.39 -22.10 -11.76
N GLN A 55 10.92 -22.08 -12.98
CA GLN A 55 10.89 -23.24 -13.90
C GLN A 55 12.26 -23.90 -14.18
N GLN A 56 13.30 -23.58 -13.40
CA GLN A 56 14.62 -24.22 -13.50
C GLN A 56 14.99 -24.94 -12.19
N SER A 57 14.25 -25.98 -11.79
CA SER A 57 14.72 -26.88 -10.71
C SER A 57 14.10 -28.27 -10.74
N SER A 58 13.76 -28.82 -11.91
CA SER A 58 13.23 -30.21 -11.99
C SER A 58 13.62 -31.01 -13.24
N THR A 59 14.66 -30.61 -13.98
CA THR A 59 15.20 -31.44 -15.08
C THR A 59 16.72 -31.41 -15.08
N ASP A 60 17.37 -31.94 -14.04
CA ASP A 60 18.75 -32.46 -14.14
C ASP A 60 19.00 -33.44 -12.99
N VAL A 61 18.31 -34.57 -13.05
CA VAL A 61 18.75 -35.81 -12.40
C VAL A 61 18.69 -36.86 -13.49
N LYS A 62 19.88 -37.39 -13.83
CA LYS A 62 20.17 -38.55 -14.69
C LYS A 62 20.77 -38.21 -16.07
N GLY A 63 22.11 -38.14 -16.07
CA GLY A 63 23.01 -38.28 -17.22
C GLY A 63 24.33 -38.85 -16.73
#